data_AF-A0A8C6U2Y4-F1
#
_entry.id   AF-A0A8C6U2Y4-F1
#
_cell.length_a   1.000
_cell.length_b   1.000
_cell.length_c   1.000
_cell.angle_alpha   90.00
_cell.angle_beta   90.00
_cell.angle_gamma   90.00
#
_symmetry.space_group_name_H-M   'P 1'
#
loop_
_entity.id
_entity.type
_entity.pdbx_description
1 polymer ?
#
loop_
_entity_poly.entity_id
_entity_poly.type
_entity_poly.pdbx_seq_one_letter_code
_entity_poly.pdbx_strand_id
1 'polypeptide(L)'
;MLTSLLLECYDITRITSITYIFSTEMDDDAAETFAELNTKSIGLSGVAQIAAGTGLAVYAMWVGILQPGFRRIPLKLQVPYIPASQSQVRNVMTLLKGRKGNIVDLGSGDGRIVLEAHRRGFTPAVGYELNPWLIYLSRFNAWRADHHSKVSYKREDLWKVDLSKCKNVTVFLAPSVLSLLQKKLLAELPDDALVIAGRFPFPDWTPCRMEGLGVDRAWAYSIEALRKKFRHPGGALSRAAALSRHDKHADLAQTPVSDAS
;
A
#
# COMPACT_ATOMS: atom_id res chain seq x y z
N MET A 1 -50.11 -40.85 2.03
CA MET A 1 -48.88 -41.39 2.66
C MET A 1 -48.14 -42.40 1.76
N LEU A 2 -48.81 -43.21 0.93
CA LEU A 2 -48.13 -44.12 -0.02
C LEU A 2 -47.50 -43.43 -1.26
N THR A 3 -47.98 -42.26 -1.68
CA THR A 3 -47.51 -41.60 -2.91
C THR A 3 -46.21 -40.79 -2.74
N SER A 4 -45.86 -40.31 -1.54
CA SER A 4 -44.56 -39.61 -1.35
C SER A 4 -43.39 -40.59 -1.20
N LEU A 5 -43.61 -41.75 -0.58
CA LEU A 5 -42.62 -42.83 -0.48
C LEU A 5 -42.28 -43.44 -1.85
N LEU A 6 -43.25 -43.53 -2.77
CA LEU A 6 -43.02 -44.05 -4.13
C LEU A 6 -42.21 -43.06 -5.01
N LEU A 7 -42.36 -41.75 -4.81
CA LEU A 7 -41.59 -40.73 -5.52
C LEU A 7 -40.14 -40.63 -5.02
N GLU A 8 -39.89 -40.75 -3.72
CA GLU A 8 -38.53 -40.81 -3.16
C GLU A 8 -37.78 -42.10 -3.56
N CYS A 9 -38.47 -43.25 -3.64
CA CYS A 9 -37.85 -44.47 -4.15
C CYS A 9 -37.55 -44.43 -5.66
N TYR A 10 -38.37 -43.75 -6.47
CA TYR A 10 -38.13 -43.62 -7.91
C TYR A 10 -36.92 -42.73 -8.22
N ASP A 11 -36.73 -41.64 -7.46
CA ASP A 11 -35.62 -40.69 -7.66
C ASP A 11 -34.27 -41.28 -7.19
N ILE A 12 -34.24 -41.97 -6.04
CA ILE A 12 -33.02 -42.64 -5.56
C ILE A 12 -32.57 -43.74 -6.52
N THR A 13 -33.50 -44.52 -7.07
CA THR A 13 -33.14 -45.60 -8.01
C THR A 13 -32.62 -45.03 -9.33
N ARG A 14 -33.17 -43.92 -9.82
CA ARG A 14 -32.64 -43.21 -11.01
C ARG A 14 -31.27 -42.57 -10.78
N ILE A 15 -31.05 -41.94 -9.62
CA ILE A 15 -29.76 -41.33 -9.29
C ILE A 15 -28.69 -42.42 -9.15
N THR A 16 -29.01 -43.53 -8.47
CA THR A 16 -28.07 -44.65 -8.33
C THR A 16 -27.78 -45.31 -9.67
N SER A 17 -28.78 -45.49 -10.56
CA SER A 17 -28.57 -46.01 -11.92
C SER A 17 -27.80 -45.05 -12.82
N ILE A 18 -28.03 -43.74 -12.77
CA ILE A 18 -27.27 -42.76 -13.57
C ILE A 18 -25.82 -42.68 -13.08
N THR A 19 -25.57 -42.72 -11.77
CA THR A 19 -24.21 -42.79 -11.22
C THR A 19 -23.53 -44.12 -11.55
N TYR A 20 -24.25 -45.25 -11.50
CA TYR A 20 -23.70 -46.54 -11.93
C TYR A 20 -23.36 -46.55 -13.42
N ILE A 21 -24.26 -46.06 -14.29
CA ILE A 21 -24.05 -45.98 -15.73
C ILE A 21 -22.89 -45.03 -16.07
N PHE A 22 -22.81 -43.86 -15.45
CA PHE A 22 -21.68 -42.94 -15.63
C PHE A 22 -20.36 -43.50 -15.08
N SER A 23 -20.37 -44.27 -13.99
CA SER A 23 -19.18 -44.94 -13.48
C SER A 23 -18.75 -46.11 -14.37
N THR A 24 -19.68 -46.92 -14.89
CA THR A 24 -19.34 -48.04 -15.77
C THR A 24 -18.94 -47.60 -17.17
N GLU A 25 -19.60 -46.59 -17.76
CA GLU A 25 -19.20 -46.05 -19.08
C GLU A 25 -17.84 -45.35 -19.01
N MET A 26 -17.56 -44.61 -17.94
CA MET A 26 -16.28 -43.91 -17.78
C MET A 26 -15.12 -44.86 -17.43
N ASP A 27 -15.41 -46.01 -16.79
CA ASP A 27 -14.40 -47.05 -16.50
C ASP A 27 -14.16 -47.98 -17.70
N ASP A 28 -15.18 -48.36 -18.47
CA ASP A 28 -15.03 -49.23 -19.63
C ASP A 28 -14.36 -48.49 -20.81
N ASP A 29 -14.76 -47.25 -21.13
CA ASP A 29 -14.12 -46.46 -22.18
C ASP A 29 -12.66 -46.12 -21.84
N ALA A 30 -12.39 -45.81 -20.56
CA ALA A 30 -11.04 -45.56 -20.07
C ALA A 30 -10.20 -46.85 -20.10
N ALA A 31 -10.72 -47.97 -19.59
CA ALA A 31 -10.01 -49.25 -19.57
C ALA A 31 -9.72 -49.75 -20.99
N GLU A 32 -10.66 -49.57 -21.92
CA GLU A 32 -10.49 -49.95 -23.33
C GLU A 32 -9.47 -49.03 -24.03
N THR A 33 -9.49 -47.71 -23.78
CA THR A 33 -8.43 -46.81 -24.26
C THR A 33 -7.07 -47.10 -23.63
N PHE A 34 -7.00 -47.44 -22.34
CA PHE A 34 -5.75 -47.85 -21.68
C PHE A 34 -5.22 -49.19 -22.23
N ALA A 35 -6.10 -50.15 -22.55
CA ALA A 35 -5.72 -51.42 -23.18
C ALA A 35 -5.24 -51.22 -24.63
N GLU A 36 -5.85 -50.31 -25.38
CA GLU A 36 -5.42 -49.95 -26.75
C GLU A 36 -4.08 -49.18 -26.75
N LEU A 37 -3.84 -48.35 -25.73
CA LEU A 37 -2.55 -47.68 -25.52
C LEU A 37 -1.43 -48.64 -25.12
N ASN A 38 -1.76 -49.73 -24.40
CA ASN A 38 -0.79 -50.72 -23.93
C ASN A 38 -0.39 -51.74 -25.01
N THR A 39 -1.18 -51.87 -26.08
CA THR A 39 -0.89 -52.79 -27.21
C THR A 39 -0.15 -52.12 -28.36
N LYS A 40 -0.19 -50.78 -28.46
CA LYS A 40 0.58 -50.00 -29.44
C LYS A 40 1.98 -49.71 -28.89
N SER A 41 3.03 -50.17 -29.58
CA SER A 41 4.41 -49.75 -29.26
C SER A 41 4.54 -48.24 -29.53
N ILE A 42 4.53 -47.45 -28.47
CA ILE A 42 4.56 -45.99 -28.57
C ILE A 42 5.97 -45.59 -29.03
N GLY A 43 6.09 -45.17 -30.30
CA GLY A 43 7.34 -44.63 -30.83
C GLY A 43 7.74 -43.34 -30.11
N LEU A 44 8.99 -42.91 -30.30
CA LEU A 44 9.56 -41.70 -29.67
C LEU A 44 8.69 -40.44 -29.88
N SER A 45 8.04 -40.33 -31.05
CA SER A 45 7.09 -39.26 -31.38
C SER A 45 5.79 -39.31 -30.57
N GLY A 46 5.27 -40.50 -30.28
CA GLY A 46 4.07 -40.69 -29.45
C GLY A 46 4.34 -40.32 -28.00
N VAL A 47 5.51 -40.70 -27.45
CA VAL A 47 5.94 -40.31 -26.11
C VAL A 47 6.08 -38.79 -26.01
N ALA A 48 6.64 -38.14 -27.04
CA ALA A 48 6.76 -36.68 -27.09
C ALA A 48 5.39 -35.98 -27.12
N GLN A 49 4.41 -36.52 -27.88
CA GLN A 49 3.06 -35.97 -27.93
C GLN A 49 2.32 -36.11 -26.60
N ILE A 50 2.45 -37.26 -25.92
CA ILE A 50 1.86 -37.48 -24.60
C ILE A 50 2.46 -36.51 -23.58
N ALA A 51 3.78 -36.36 -23.56
CA ALA A 51 4.48 -35.45 -22.64
C ALA A 51 4.10 -33.98 -22.89
N ALA A 52 3.99 -33.57 -24.17
CA ALA A 52 3.56 -32.23 -24.53
C ALA A 52 2.09 -31.97 -24.12
N GLY A 53 1.20 -32.93 -24.37
CA GLY A 53 -0.23 -32.83 -24.03
C GLY A 53 -0.48 -32.79 -22.52
N THR A 54 0.15 -33.69 -21.76
CA THR A 54 0.06 -33.67 -20.28
C THR A 54 0.72 -32.42 -19.70
N GLY A 55 1.86 -31.99 -20.24
CA GLY A 55 2.50 -30.72 -19.85
C GLY A 55 1.59 -29.51 -20.07
N LEU A 56 0.91 -29.44 -21.22
CA LEU A 56 -0.05 -28.39 -21.52
C LEU A 56 -1.27 -28.41 -20.58
N ALA A 57 -1.81 -29.60 -20.29
CA ALA A 57 -2.93 -29.77 -19.37
C ALA A 57 -2.58 -29.36 -17.94
N VAL A 58 -1.41 -29.79 -17.44
CA VAL A 58 -0.89 -29.39 -16.12
C VAL A 58 -0.64 -27.88 -16.07
N TYR A 59 -0.09 -27.29 -17.13
CA TYR A 59 0.12 -25.85 -17.22
C TYR A 59 -1.20 -25.07 -17.24
N ALA A 60 -2.20 -25.51 -18.02
CA ALA A 60 -3.52 -24.90 -18.07
C ALA A 60 -4.24 -24.99 -16.72
N MET A 61 -4.13 -26.13 -16.02
CA MET A 61 -4.65 -26.31 -14.66
C MET A 61 -3.94 -25.39 -13.67
N TRP A 62 -2.60 -25.32 -13.70
CA TRP A 62 -1.81 -24.37 -12.89
C TRP A 62 -2.24 -22.93 -13.14
N VAL A 63 -2.41 -22.54 -14.40
CA VAL A 63 -2.84 -21.20 -14.80
C VAL A 63 -4.27 -20.91 -14.31
N GLY A 64 -5.22 -21.82 -14.52
CA GLY A 64 -6.63 -21.63 -14.14
C GLY A 64 -6.87 -21.58 -12.63
N ILE A 65 -6.15 -22.40 -11.86
CA ILE A 65 -6.33 -22.52 -10.41
C ILE A 65 -5.52 -21.46 -9.65
N LEU A 66 -4.29 -21.13 -10.10
CA LEU A 66 -3.38 -20.28 -9.34
C LEU A 66 -3.27 -18.83 -9.85
N GLN A 67 -3.64 -18.54 -11.11
CA GLN A 67 -3.66 -17.14 -11.58
C GLN A 67 -4.85 -16.24 -11.18
N PRO A 68 -6.03 -16.70 -10.69
CA PRO A 68 -7.12 -15.76 -10.40
C PRO A 68 -6.76 -14.76 -9.27
N GLY A 69 -5.73 -15.05 -8.48
CA GLY A 69 -5.17 -14.13 -7.48
C GLY A 69 -4.12 -13.13 -8.02
N PHE A 70 -3.43 -13.42 -9.12
CA PHE A 70 -2.27 -12.63 -9.58
C PHE A 70 -2.64 -11.46 -10.51
N ARG A 71 -3.89 -11.41 -11.01
CA ARG A 71 -4.35 -10.39 -11.97
C ARG A 71 -4.98 -9.13 -11.36
N ARG A 72 -4.99 -8.99 -10.02
CA ARG A 72 -5.75 -7.91 -9.35
C ARG A 72 -4.98 -6.62 -9.07
N ILE A 73 -3.70 -6.53 -9.44
CA ILE A 73 -2.90 -5.32 -9.17
C ILE A 73 -2.38 -4.78 -10.51
N PRO A 74 -2.85 -3.61 -10.97
CA PRO A 74 -2.34 -3.03 -12.20
C PRO A 74 -0.84 -2.75 -12.06
N LEU A 75 -0.03 -3.31 -12.98
CA LEU A 75 1.42 -3.16 -13.04
C LEU A 75 1.88 -1.68 -12.99
N LYS A 76 1.06 -0.76 -13.48
CA LYS A 76 1.33 0.69 -13.51
C LYS A 76 1.35 1.37 -12.13
N LEU A 77 0.92 0.71 -11.06
CA LEU A 77 0.97 1.24 -9.68
C LEU A 77 1.99 0.54 -8.78
N GLN A 78 2.82 -0.36 -9.32
CA GLN A 78 3.82 -1.09 -8.54
C GLN A 78 5.00 -0.18 -8.23
N VAL A 79 4.91 0.55 -7.10
CA VAL A 79 6.09 1.18 -6.50
C VAL A 79 6.93 0.05 -5.88
N PRO A 80 8.21 -0.11 -6.25
CA PRO A 80 9.05 -1.13 -5.64
C PRO A 80 9.15 -0.87 -4.14
N TYR A 81 8.96 -1.90 -3.34
CA TYR A 81 9.10 -1.79 -1.89
C TYR A 81 10.56 -1.56 -1.54
N ILE A 82 10.84 -0.38 -0.98
CA ILE A 82 12.16 -0.03 -0.43
C ILE A 82 11.93 0.37 1.03
N PRO A 83 12.42 -0.41 2.01
CA PRO A 83 12.21 -0.09 3.41
C PRO A 83 12.83 1.26 3.78
N ALA A 84 12.16 1.99 4.67
CA ALA A 84 12.72 3.17 5.31
C ALA A 84 13.88 2.76 6.25
N SER A 85 15.03 3.45 6.17
CA SER A 85 16.15 3.18 7.07
C SER A 85 15.78 3.49 8.52
N GLN A 86 16.51 2.94 9.49
CA GLN A 86 16.28 3.26 10.91
C GLN A 86 16.50 4.75 11.20
N SER A 87 17.47 5.38 10.51
CA SER A 87 17.72 6.82 10.60
C SER A 87 16.52 7.62 10.11
N GLN A 88 15.93 7.22 8.98
CA GLN A 88 14.74 7.85 8.45
C GLN A 88 13.52 7.71 9.36
N VAL A 89 13.30 6.52 9.93
CA VAL A 89 12.24 6.32 10.93
C VAL A 89 12.45 7.27 12.11
N ARG A 90 13.67 7.38 12.64
CA ARG A 90 13.97 8.34 13.72
C ARG A 90 13.67 9.78 13.31
N ASN A 91 14.06 10.20 12.10
CA ASN A 91 13.82 11.55 11.61
C ASN A 91 12.32 11.87 11.50
N VAL A 92 11.52 10.94 10.96
CA VAL A 92 10.05 11.04 10.93
C VAL A 92 9.50 11.22 12.35
N MET A 93 9.96 10.42 13.30
CA MET A 93 9.49 10.51 14.68
C MET A 93 9.96 11.77 15.41
N THR A 94 11.11 12.32 15.05
CA THR A 94 11.58 13.63 15.54
C THR A 94 10.65 14.74 15.07
N LEU A 95 10.23 14.71 13.81
CA LEU A 95 9.26 15.67 13.26
C LEU A 95 7.87 15.55 13.92
N LEU A 96 7.52 14.37 14.41
CA LEU A 96 6.30 14.11 15.19
C LEU A 96 6.42 14.49 16.67
N LYS A 97 7.60 14.87 17.17
CA LYS A 97 7.79 15.15 18.60
C LYS A 97 6.86 16.27 19.07
N GLY A 98 6.15 16.02 20.17
CA GLY A 98 5.16 16.94 20.75
C GLY A 98 3.76 16.85 20.14
N ARG A 99 3.58 16.07 19.07
CA ARG A 99 2.26 15.74 18.52
C ARG A 99 1.61 14.61 19.34
N LYS A 100 0.28 14.55 19.29
CA LYS A 100 -0.54 13.48 19.90
C LYS A 100 -1.69 13.11 18.96
N GLY A 101 -2.45 12.08 19.34
CA GLY A 101 -3.64 11.62 18.63
C GLY A 101 -3.37 10.47 17.67
N ASN A 102 -4.27 10.30 16.71
CA ASN A 102 -4.18 9.23 15.71
C ASN A 102 -3.07 9.49 14.69
N ILE A 103 -2.52 8.41 14.16
CA ILE A 103 -1.56 8.43 13.07
C ILE A 103 -1.91 7.41 12.00
N VAL A 104 -1.74 7.83 10.75
CA VAL A 104 -1.94 6.99 9.57
C VAL A 104 -0.68 6.99 8.72
N ASP A 105 -0.24 5.80 8.32
CA ASP A 105 0.87 5.62 7.38
C ASP A 105 0.34 5.11 6.03
N LEU A 106 0.47 5.92 4.97
CA LEU A 106 0.01 5.59 3.62
C LEU A 106 1.15 4.94 2.83
N GLY A 107 1.01 3.65 2.53
CA GLY A 107 2.10 2.83 1.98
C GLY A 107 3.00 2.28 3.08
N SER A 108 2.40 1.67 4.11
CA SER A 108 3.11 1.30 5.34
C SER A 108 4.17 0.21 5.20
N GLY A 109 4.17 -0.53 4.08
CA GLY A 109 5.16 -1.57 3.83
C GLY A 109 5.24 -2.63 4.92
N ASP A 110 6.41 -2.79 5.54
CA ASP A 110 6.62 -3.73 6.67
C ASP A 110 6.13 -3.18 8.02
N GLY A 111 5.46 -2.03 8.03
CA GLY A 111 4.76 -1.48 9.17
C GLY A 111 5.66 -0.85 10.24
N ARG A 112 6.96 -0.67 9.96
CA ARG A 112 7.94 -0.18 10.94
C ARG A 112 7.64 1.22 11.46
N ILE A 113 7.14 2.12 10.61
CA ILE A 113 6.78 3.49 10.99
C ILE A 113 5.56 3.48 11.91
N VAL A 114 4.52 2.73 11.55
CA VAL A 114 3.30 2.57 12.37
C VAL A 114 3.62 1.99 13.75
N LEU A 115 4.45 0.94 13.79
CA LEU A 115 4.83 0.28 15.03
C LEU A 115 5.62 1.22 15.94
N GLU A 116 6.60 1.94 15.38
CA GLU A 116 7.39 2.91 16.12
C GLU A 116 6.56 4.12 16.57
N ALA A 117 5.62 4.60 15.75
CA ALA A 117 4.70 5.66 16.16
C ALA A 117 3.82 5.21 17.34
N HIS A 118 3.30 3.98 17.29
CA HIS A 118 2.55 3.43 18.41
C HIS A 118 3.38 3.37 19.70
N ARG A 119 4.64 2.93 19.62
CA ARG A 119 5.57 2.94 20.77
C ARG A 119 5.80 4.34 21.35
N ARG A 120 5.67 5.39 20.52
CA ARG A 120 5.76 6.80 20.95
C ARG A 120 4.44 7.38 21.46
N GLY A 121 3.41 6.54 21.63
CA GLY A 121 2.14 6.92 22.24
C GLY A 121 1.09 7.43 21.25
N PHE A 122 1.30 7.28 19.94
CA PHE A 122 0.26 7.57 18.96
C PHE A 122 -0.80 6.46 18.96
N THR A 123 -2.06 6.87 19.06
CA THR A 123 -3.21 5.96 19.13
C THR A 123 -4.47 6.65 18.62
N PRO A 124 -5.27 5.99 17.75
CA PRO A 124 -4.94 4.76 17.01
C PRO A 124 -3.80 4.97 15.99
N ALA A 125 -2.99 3.92 15.77
CA ALA A 125 -1.93 3.88 14.76
C ALA A 125 -2.31 2.87 13.66
N VAL A 126 -2.48 3.36 12.43
CA VAL A 126 -3.01 2.57 11.31
C VAL A 126 -2.08 2.64 10.09
N GLY A 127 -1.72 1.48 9.53
CA GLY A 127 -0.99 1.38 8.27
C GLY A 127 -1.89 0.90 7.14
N TYR A 128 -1.87 1.59 6.01
CA TYR A 128 -2.53 1.17 4.78
C TYR A 128 -1.49 0.70 3.76
N GLU A 129 -1.71 -0.49 3.21
CA GLU A 129 -0.81 -1.09 2.22
C GLU A 129 -1.61 -1.96 1.23
N LEU A 130 -1.27 -1.90 -0.06
CA LEU A 130 -1.96 -2.64 -1.11
C LEU A 130 -1.44 -4.08 -1.24
N ASN A 131 -0.14 -4.27 -1.02
CA ASN A 131 0.52 -5.55 -1.18
C ASN A 131 0.17 -6.51 -0.01
N PRO A 132 -0.53 -7.63 -0.26
CA PRO A 132 -0.90 -8.57 0.79
C PRO A 132 0.31 -9.16 1.52
N TRP A 133 1.43 -9.39 0.83
CA TRP A 133 2.64 -9.95 1.45
C TRP A 133 3.26 -8.99 2.48
N LEU A 134 3.25 -7.69 2.19
CA LEU A 134 3.73 -6.67 3.13
C LEU A 134 2.78 -6.48 4.31
N ILE A 135 1.47 -6.64 4.09
CA ILE A 135 0.49 -6.71 5.19
C ILE A 135 0.76 -7.90 6.12
N TYR A 136 1.05 -9.08 5.57
CA TYR A 136 1.41 -10.23 6.40
C TYR A 136 2.71 -9.99 7.16
N LEU A 137 3.73 -9.43 6.49
CA LEU A 137 5.01 -9.09 7.12
C LEU A 137 4.84 -8.06 8.25
N SER A 138 4.04 -7.00 8.05
CA SER A 138 3.79 -5.97 9.06
C SER A 138 3.03 -6.52 10.26
N ARG A 139 2.03 -7.38 10.04
CA ARG A 139 1.33 -8.09 11.11
C ARG A 139 2.27 -9.02 11.88
N PHE A 140 3.14 -9.76 11.19
CA PHE A 140 4.14 -10.61 11.83
C PHE A 140 5.12 -9.78 12.68
N ASN A 141 5.59 -8.64 12.17
CA ASN A 141 6.45 -7.72 12.92
C ASN A 141 5.79 -7.17 14.18
N ALA A 142 4.50 -6.80 14.10
CA ALA A 142 3.75 -6.33 15.25
C ALA A 142 3.44 -7.45 16.25
N TRP A 143 3.20 -8.68 15.79
CA TRP A 143 3.06 -9.85 16.65
C TRP A 143 4.36 -10.17 17.39
N ARG A 144 5.48 -10.22 16.68
CA ARG A 144 6.83 -10.42 17.27
C ARG A 144 7.17 -9.33 18.30
N ALA A 145 6.61 -8.14 18.15
CA ALA A 145 6.79 -7.01 19.06
C ALA A 145 5.72 -6.91 20.16
N ASP A 146 4.79 -7.87 20.27
CA ASP A 146 3.67 -7.88 21.22
C ASP A 146 2.74 -6.64 21.15
N HIS A 147 2.61 -6.06 19.96
CA HIS A 147 1.74 -4.90 19.68
C HIS A 147 0.61 -5.21 18.69
N HIS A 148 0.43 -6.47 18.28
CA HIS A 148 -0.53 -6.85 17.23
C HIS A 148 -1.98 -6.42 17.48
N SER A 149 -2.43 -6.33 18.74
CA SER A 149 -3.77 -5.86 19.11
C SER A 149 -3.90 -4.34 19.20
N LYS A 150 -2.77 -3.62 19.16
CA LYS A 150 -2.69 -2.16 19.38
C LYS A 150 -2.42 -1.37 18.11
N VAL A 151 -1.84 -2.00 17.09
CA VAL A 151 -1.64 -1.42 15.75
C VAL A 151 -2.52 -2.11 14.73
N SER A 152 -3.06 -1.35 13.78
CA SER A 152 -3.94 -1.89 12.74
C SER A 152 -3.29 -1.77 11.36
N TYR A 153 -3.12 -2.90 10.67
CA TYR A 153 -2.68 -2.93 9.27
C TYR A 153 -3.84 -3.37 8.37
N LYS A 154 -4.21 -2.49 7.44
CA LYS A 154 -5.36 -2.65 6.54
C LYS A 154 -4.91 -2.75 5.10
N ARG A 155 -5.42 -3.77 4.42
CA ARG A 155 -5.21 -3.96 2.98
C ARG A 155 -6.20 -3.12 2.20
N GLU A 156 -5.91 -1.85 2.02
CA GLU A 156 -6.79 -0.91 1.33
C GLU A 156 -5.98 0.02 0.42
N ASP A 157 -6.64 0.48 -0.63
CA ASP A 157 -6.11 1.51 -1.51
C ASP A 157 -6.12 2.86 -0.80
N LEU A 158 -4.95 3.49 -0.68
CA LEU A 158 -4.77 4.80 -0.05
C LEU A 158 -5.69 5.89 -0.64
N TRP A 159 -6.11 5.76 -1.90
CA TRP A 159 -7.02 6.72 -2.54
C TRP A 159 -8.45 6.66 -1.99
N LYS A 160 -8.86 5.50 -1.47
CA LYS A 160 -10.22 5.24 -0.99
C LYS A 160 -10.38 5.43 0.52
N VAL A 161 -9.26 5.59 1.23
CA VAL A 161 -9.25 5.81 2.68
C VAL A 161 -9.80 7.19 3.00
N ASP A 162 -10.69 7.28 3.99
CA ASP A 162 -11.16 8.54 4.57
C ASP A 162 -10.11 9.09 5.55
N LEU A 163 -9.56 10.26 5.22
CA LEU A 163 -8.54 10.94 6.02
C LEU A 163 -9.10 12.11 6.87
N SER A 164 -10.41 12.36 6.84
CA SER A 164 -11.05 13.53 7.48
C SER A 164 -10.80 13.66 8.98
N LYS A 165 -10.60 12.55 9.67
CA LYS A 165 -10.36 12.50 11.12
C LYS A 165 -8.88 12.33 11.47
N CYS A 166 -7.99 12.30 10.49
CA CYS A 166 -6.57 11.98 10.70
C CYS A 166 -5.76 13.22 11.05
N LYS A 167 -5.14 13.22 12.24
CA LYS A 167 -4.30 14.34 12.68
C LYS A 167 -2.85 14.20 12.22
N ASN A 168 -2.30 12.99 12.20
CA ASN A 168 -0.92 12.75 11.79
C ASN A 168 -0.93 11.81 10.59
N VAL A 169 -0.24 12.18 9.51
CA VAL A 169 -0.10 11.32 8.34
C VAL A 169 1.38 11.19 8.00
N THR A 170 1.85 9.96 7.80
CA THR A 170 3.16 9.67 7.25
C THR A 170 3.01 9.07 5.86
N VAL A 171 3.88 9.47 4.94
CA VAL A 171 3.90 8.98 3.56
C VAL A 171 5.33 8.67 3.13
N PHE A 172 5.51 7.49 2.55
CA PHE A 172 6.80 7.05 2.02
C PHE A 172 6.63 6.50 0.61
N LEU A 173 6.37 7.39 -0.35
CA LEU A 173 5.94 7.03 -1.70
C LEU A 173 6.83 7.67 -2.77
N ALA A 174 6.74 7.14 -3.98
CA ALA A 174 7.44 7.70 -5.14
C ALA A 174 6.93 9.10 -5.51
N PRO A 175 7.77 9.97 -6.09
CA PRO A 175 7.38 11.34 -6.46
C PRO A 175 6.14 11.44 -7.36
N SER A 176 5.96 10.48 -8.28
CA SER A 176 4.79 10.41 -9.18
C SER A 176 3.47 10.17 -8.45
N VAL A 177 3.50 9.51 -7.30
CA VAL A 177 2.33 9.27 -6.45
C VAL A 177 2.09 10.47 -5.54
N LEU A 178 3.17 11.05 -5.00
CA LEU A 178 3.10 12.21 -4.12
C LEU A 178 2.41 13.40 -4.80
N SER A 179 2.71 13.68 -6.07
CA SER A 179 2.08 14.78 -6.82
C SER A 179 0.55 14.66 -6.92
N LEU A 180 0.03 13.44 -7.09
CA LEU A 180 -1.41 13.18 -7.09
C LEU A 180 -1.98 13.22 -5.67
N LEU A 181 -1.23 12.73 -4.69
CA LEU A 181 -1.66 12.61 -3.30
C LEU A 181 -1.83 13.97 -2.62
N GLN A 182 -1.06 14.99 -3.02
CA GLN A 182 -1.21 16.37 -2.51
C GLN A 182 -2.65 16.86 -2.56
N LYS A 183 -3.34 16.65 -3.68
CA LYS A 183 -4.72 17.14 -3.86
C LYS A 183 -5.68 16.49 -2.88
N LYS A 184 -5.59 15.15 -2.73
CA LYS A 184 -6.41 14.39 -1.79
C LYS A 184 -6.14 14.82 -0.35
N LEU A 185 -4.87 14.89 0.06
CA LEU A 185 -4.51 15.28 1.42
C LEU A 185 -4.98 16.71 1.76
N LEU A 186 -4.83 17.65 0.83
CA LEU A 186 -5.29 19.03 1.04
C LEU A 186 -6.81 19.15 1.08
N ALA A 187 -7.54 18.27 0.38
CA ALA A 187 -9.00 18.28 0.38
C ALA A 187 -9.57 17.63 1.65
N GLU A 188 -9.02 16.50 2.08
CA GLU A 188 -9.64 15.67 3.12
C GLU A 188 -9.13 15.95 4.52
N LEU A 189 -7.84 16.30 4.71
CA LEU A 189 -7.29 16.42 6.05
C LEU A 189 -7.84 17.62 6.84
N PRO A 190 -7.93 17.53 8.18
CA PRO A 190 -8.27 18.67 9.01
C PRO A 190 -7.14 19.72 9.01
N ASP A 191 -7.46 20.97 9.35
CA ASP A 191 -6.47 22.06 9.36
C ASP A 191 -5.32 21.81 10.34
N ASP A 192 -5.60 21.19 11.49
CA ASP A 192 -4.61 20.83 12.51
C ASP A 192 -3.77 19.59 12.16
N ALA A 193 -3.94 19.04 10.96
CA ALA A 193 -3.18 17.89 10.51
C ALA A 193 -1.72 18.23 10.16
N LEU A 194 -0.84 17.30 10.49
CA LEU A 194 0.56 17.30 10.10
C LEU A 194 0.83 16.13 9.17
N VAL A 195 1.35 16.42 7.98
CA VAL A 195 1.79 15.43 7.00
C VAL A 195 3.31 15.36 7.01
N ILE A 196 3.87 14.16 7.07
CA ILE A 196 5.31 13.93 6.98
C ILE A 196 5.60 13.05 5.78
N ALA A 197 6.39 13.55 4.85
CA ALA A 197 6.92 12.78 3.74
C ALA A 197 8.35 12.31 4.09
N GLY A 198 8.69 11.07 3.74
CA GLY A 198 10.04 10.54 3.83
C GLY A 198 10.66 10.30 2.45
N ARG A 199 11.99 10.40 2.37
CA ARG A 199 12.85 10.36 1.18
C ARG A 199 12.58 11.37 0.05
N PHE A 200 11.33 11.73 -0.23
CA PHE A 200 10.97 12.69 -1.28
C PHE A 200 10.02 13.77 -0.75
N PRO A 201 10.22 15.04 -1.14
CA PRO A 201 9.29 16.11 -0.81
C PRO A 201 8.05 16.11 -1.71
N PHE A 202 6.99 16.73 -1.24
CA PHE A 202 5.85 17.11 -2.06
C PHE A 202 6.22 18.30 -2.98
N PRO A 203 6.01 18.21 -4.31
CA PRO A 203 6.56 19.17 -5.28
C PRO A 203 6.03 20.60 -5.09
N ASP A 204 4.71 20.77 -4.94
CA ASP A 204 4.08 22.11 -4.82
C ASP A 204 3.99 22.65 -3.38
N TRP A 205 4.49 21.90 -2.39
CA TRP A 205 4.31 22.24 -0.97
C TRP A 205 5.59 22.75 -0.33
N THR A 206 5.47 23.81 0.46
CA THR A 206 6.59 24.31 1.27
C THR A 206 6.61 23.59 2.62
N PRO A 207 7.69 22.88 2.97
CA PRO A 207 7.80 22.21 4.26
C PRO A 207 7.92 23.23 5.39
N CYS A 208 7.28 22.98 6.53
CA CYS A 208 7.46 23.79 7.73
C CYS A 208 8.70 23.39 8.52
N ARG A 209 9.08 22.10 8.47
CA ARG A 209 10.29 21.55 9.11
C ARG A 209 10.87 20.45 8.24
N MET A 210 12.18 20.24 8.33
CA MET A 210 12.90 19.17 7.67
C MET A 210 13.86 18.55 8.66
N GLU A 211 14.06 17.24 8.56
CA GLU A 211 14.97 16.50 9.44
C GLU A 211 15.80 15.51 8.61
N GLY A 212 17.08 15.36 8.93
CA GLY A 212 18.00 14.46 8.23
C GLY A 212 18.58 14.97 6.91
N LEU A 213 19.44 14.14 6.32
CA LEU A 213 20.23 14.46 5.11
C LEU A 213 20.10 13.36 4.06
N GLY A 214 20.30 13.73 2.79
CA GLY A 214 20.29 12.79 1.66
C GLY A 214 19.01 11.94 1.59
N VAL A 215 19.20 10.63 1.44
CA VAL A 215 18.12 9.64 1.27
C VAL A 215 17.27 9.41 2.53
N ASP A 216 17.78 9.82 3.70
CA ASP A 216 17.13 9.67 5.00
C ASP A 216 16.36 10.93 5.42
N ARG A 217 16.35 11.97 4.58
CA ARG A 217 15.62 13.20 4.84
C ARG A 217 14.12 12.94 4.96
N ALA A 218 13.47 13.70 5.85
CA ALA A 218 12.03 13.77 6.03
C ALA A 218 11.57 15.23 6.04
N TRP A 219 10.35 15.48 5.56
CA TRP A 219 9.75 16.80 5.41
C TRP A 219 8.39 16.83 6.10
N ALA A 220 8.16 17.82 6.96
CA ALA A 220 6.89 18.03 7.62
C ALA A 220 6.12 19.19 6.98
N TYR A 221 4.80 19.04 6.87
CA TYR A 221 3.89 19.98 6.25
C TYR A 221 2.65 20.16 7.14
N SER A 222 2.32 21.41 7.46
CA SER A 222 1.07 21.76 8.16
C SER A 222 -0.01 22.08 7.15
N ILE A 223 -1.16 21.41 7.25
CA ILE A 223 -2.29 21.61 6.34
C ILE A 223 -2.86 23.03 6.46
N GLU A 224 -3.01 23.55 7.68
CA GLU A 224 -3.40 24.94 7.92
C GLU A 224 -2.47 25.94 7.21
N ALA A 225 -1.15 25.77 7.35
CA ALA A 225 -0.17 26.68 6.73
C ALA A 225 -0.25 26.64 5.20
N LEU A 226 -0.41 25.45 4.63
CA LEU A 226 -0.59 25.27 3.18
C LEU A 226 -1.88 25.93 2.70
N ARG A 227 -3.02 25.71 3.36
CA ARG A 227 -4.31 26.33 3.00
C ARG A 227 -4.25 27.85 3.10
N LYS A 228 -3.61 28.41 4.13
CA LYS A 228 -3.38 29.87 4.23
C LYS A 228 -2.57 30.40 3.05
N LYS A 229 -1.50 29.69 2.65
CA LYS A 229 -0.68 30.06 1.47
C LYS A 229 -1.49 30.02 0.19
N PHE A 230 -2.30 28.98 -0.03
CA PHE A 230 -3.12 28.84 -1.25
C PHE A 230 -4.31 29.81 -1.29
N ARG A 231 -4.83 30.26 -0.14
CA ARG A 231 -5.87 31.31 -0.06
C ARG A 231 -5.31 32.72 -0.36
N HIS A 232 -4.04 32.97 -0.06
CA HIS A 232 -3.39 34.28 -0.27
C HIS A 232 -2.02 34.14 -0.95
N PRO A 233 -1.98 33.88 -2.27
CA PRO A 233 -0.72 33.65 -3.00
C PRO A 233 0.26 34.83 -2.96
N GLY A 234 -0.19 36.06 -2.69
CA GLY A 234 0.65 37.28 -2.67
C GLY A 234 1.34 37.61 -1.33
N GLY A 235 1.02 36.94 -0.22
CA GLY A 235 1.48 37.36 1.11
C GLY A 235 2.95 37.04 1.43
N ALA A 236 3.50 35.98 0.83
CA ALA A 236 4.88 35.55 1.10
C ALA A 236 5.93 36.50 0.47
N LEU A 237 5.66 37.02 -0.74
CA LEU A 237 6.52 37.99 -1.42
C LEU A 237 6.49 39.36 -0.73
N SER A 238 5.33 39.78 -0.21
CA SER A 238 5.20 41.06 0.51
C SER A 238 5.97 41.05 1.84
N ARG A 239 5.96 39.94 2.60
CA ARG A 239 6.73 39.83 3.85
C ARG A 239 8.24 39.72 3.61
N ALA A 240 8.68 38.98 2.60
CA ALA A 240 10.10 38.91 2.23
C ALA A 240 10.62 40.29 1.74
N ALA A 241 9.83 41.02 0.97
CA ALA A 241 10.15 42.38 0.56
C ALA A 241 10.12 43.38 1.73
N ALA A 242 9.23 43.21 2.71
CA ALA A 242 9.16 44.05 3.91
C ALA A 242 10.34 43.82 4.86
N LEU A 243 10.76 42.56 5.05
CA LEU A 243 11.95 42.21 5.84
C LEU A 243 13.24 42.73 5.17
N SER A 244 13.36 42.61 3.85
CA SER A 244 14.50 43.16 3.10
C SER A 244 14.60 44.70 3.15
N ARG A 245 13.47 45.40 3.28
CA ARG A 245 13.46 46.87 3.45
C ARG A 245 13.81 47.30 4.87
N HIS A 246 13.53 46.46 5.88
CA HIS A 246 13.82 46.81 7.26
C HIS A 246 15.31 46.71 7.58
N ASP A 247 16.02 45.73 6.99
CA ASP A 247 17.47 45.58 7.13
C ASP A 247 18.26 46.72 6.44
N LYS A 248 17.79 47.21 5.29
CA LYS A 248 18.45 48.31 4.57
C LYS A 248 18.34 49.67 5.26
N HIS A 249 17.35 49.87 6.12
CA HIS A 249 17.21 51.10 6.89
C HIS A 249 18.01 51.08 8.21
N ALA A 250 18.44 49.90 8.69
CA ALA A 250 19.29 49.80 9.87
C ALA A 250 20.76 50.16 9.57
N ASP A 251 21.24 49.91 8.34
CA ASP A 251 22.62 50.20 7.92
C ASP A 251 22.88 51.67 7.53
N LEU A 252 21.85 52.49 7.35
CA LEU A 252 21.99 53.89 6.89
C LEU A 252 22.11 54.91 8.03
N ALA A 253 22.15 54.47 9.29
CA ALA A 253 22.20 55.36 10.46
C ALA A 253 23.60 55.51 11.10
N GLN A 254 24.67 54.96 10.50
CA GLN A 254 26.03 55.03 11.06
C GLN A 254 27.08 55.37 10.01
N THR A 255 27.17 56.65 9.64
CA THR A 255 28.39 57.23 9.07
C THR A 255 28.79 58.44 9.93
N PRO A 256 29.92 58.39 10.65
CA PRO A 256 30.41 59.55 11.39
C PRO A 256 31.06 60.54 10.42
N VAL A 257 30.67 61.81 10.53
CA VAL A 257 31.31 62.95 9.88
C VAL A 257 32.68 63.14 10.52
N SER A 258 33.76 62.93 9.76
CA SER A 258 35.11 63.28 10.19
C SER A 258 35.38 64.74 9.82
N ASP A 259 35.49 65.59 10.83
CA ASP A 259 35.85 66.99 10.68
C ASP A 259 37.30 67.16 10.21
N ALA A 260 37.47 68.14 9.32
CA ALA A 260 38.73 68.59 8.77
C ALA A 260 39.44 69.54 9.76
N SER A 261 40.76 69.36 9.90
CA SER A 261 41.74 70.38 10.30
C SER A 261 43.12 69.93 9.82
#